data_AF-A0A970VNV6-F1
#
_entry.id   AF-A0A970VNV6-F1
#
_cell.length_a   1.000
_cell.length_b   1.000
_cell.length_c   1.000
_cell.angle_alpha   90.00
_cell.angle_beta   90.00
_cell.angle_gamma   90.00
#
_symmetry.space_group_name_H-M   'P 1'
#
loop_
_entity.id
_entity.type
_entity.pdbx_description
1 polymer ?
#
loop_
_entity_poly.entity_id
_entity_poly.type
_entity_poly.pdbx_seq_one_letter_code
_entity_poly.pdbx_strand_id
1 'polypeptide(L)' 'MLAVKVYLVDKHWEADARAWVVKDRREAQMIVYPVKERWDAQTCLYLVPRRQDAELKIFFARNPAET' A
#
# COMPACT_ATOMS: atom_id res chain seq x y z
N MET A 1 19.49 3.38 0.86
CA MET A 1 18.12 3.11 0.34
C MET A 1 17.23 2.83 1.53
N LEU A 2 16.24 3.67 1.80
CA LEU A 2 15.25 3.44 2.86
C LEU A 2 14.30 2.35 2.38
N ALA A 3 14.29 1.20 3.06
CA ALA A 3 13.29 0.17 2.84
C ALA A 3 12.10 0.47 3.76
N VAL A 4 10.88 0.40 3.22
CA VAL A 4 9.66 0.63 3.99
C VAL A 4 8.87 -0.68 4.01
N LYS A 5 8.54 -1.13 5.21
CA LYS A 5 7.67 -2.28 5.45
C LYS A 5 6.26 -1.78 5.68
N VAL A 6 5.36 -2.43 4.98
CA VAL A 6 3.93 -2.15 4.96
C VAL A 6 3.20 -3.36 5.53
N TYR A 7 2.18 -3.12 6.35
CA TYR A 7 1.28 -4.16 6.81
C TYR A 7 -0.16 -3.86 6.41
N LEU A 8 -0.90 -4.87 5.98
CA LEU A 8 -2.32 -4.75 5.65
C LEU A 8 -3.17 -5.01 6.88
N VAL A 9 -4.08 -4.10 7.22
CA VAL A 9 -4.96 -4.26 8.39
C VAL A 9 -6.41 -4.50 7.98
N ASP A 10 -7.17 -5.15 8.86
CA ASP A 10 -8.57 -5.51 8.64
C ASP A 10 -9.55 -4.39 8.98
N LYS A 11 -9.10 -3.36 9.70
CA LYS A 11 -9.95 -2.29 10.23
C LYS A 11 -9.34 -0.94 9.93
N HIS A 12 -10.14 -0.02 9.40
CA HIS A 12 -9.66 1.29 8.94
C HIS A 12 -9.07 2.17 10.05
N TRP A 13 -9.47 1.96 11.31
CA TRP A 13 -8.95 2.71 12.46
C TRP A 13 -7.61 2.17 12.97
N GLU A 14 -7.17 1.01 12.48
CA GLU A 14 -5.89 0.42 12.83
C GLU A 14 -4.76 0.84 11.87
N ALA A 15 -5.14 1.46 10.75
CA ALA A 15 -4.22 1.88 9.70
C ALA A 15 -3.71 3.30 9.92
N ASP A 16 -2.47 3.52 9.50
CA ASP A 16 -1.88 4.85 9.40
C ASP A 16 -2.31 5.53 8.07
N ALA A 17 -2.59 4.73 7.03
CA ALA A 17 -3.08 5.20 5.74
C ALA A 17 -4.19 4.30 5.15
N ARG A 18 -5.04 4.86 4.31
CA ARG A 18 -6.06 4.10 3.56
C ARG A 18 -5.71 4.10 2.08
N ALA A 19 -5.84 2.95 1.45
CA ALA A 19 -5.63 2.79 0.02
C ALA A 19 -6.95 2.37 -0.65
N TRP A 20 -7.24 3.02 -1.77
CA TRP A 20 -8.36 2.69 -2.65
C TRP A 20 -7.82 2.38 -4.04
N VAL A 21 -8.43 1.38 -4.68
CA VAL A 21 -8.21 1.11 -6.10
C VAL A 21 -9.15 2.01 -6.87
N VAL A 22 -8.61 2.84 -7.76
CA VAL A 22 -9.36 3.77 -8.59
C VAL A 22 -9.28 3.35 -10.06
N LYS A 23 -10.35 3.64 -10.83
CA LYS A 23 -10.41 3.32 -12.27
C LYS A 23 -9.61 4.29 -13.14
N ASP A 24 -9.62 5.59 -12.83
CA ASP A 24 -8.83 6.58 -13.54
C ASP A 24 -7.53 6.87 -12.78
N ARG A 25 -6.39 6.76 -13.49
CA ARG A 25 -5.07 7.12 -12.95
C ARG A 25 -4.99 8.58 -12.48
N ARG A 26 -5.84 9.47 -12.98
CA ARG A 26 -5.90 10.88 -12.59
C ARG A 26 -6.46 11.08 -11.18
N GLU A 27 -7.23 10.12 -10.69
CA GLU A 27 -7.76 10.11 -9.33
C GLU A 27 -6.75 9.52 -8.34
N ALA A 28 -5.73 8.81 -8.83
CA ALA A 28 -4.72 8.19 -8.01
C ALA A 28 -3.72 9.23 -7.50
N GLN A 29 -3.54 9.30 -6.18
CA GLN A 29 -2.45 10.08 -5.58
C GLN A 29 -1.08 9.42 -5.77
N MET A 30 -1.05 8.09 -5.94
CA MET A 30 0.16 7.31 -6.20
C MET A 30 -0.16 6.15 -7.13
N ILE A 31 0.70 5.92 -8.12
CA ILE A 31 0.60 4.78 -9.03
C ILE A 31 1.75 3.82 -8.72
N VAL A 32 1.42 2.57 -8.44
CA VAL A 32 2.39 1.51 -8.15
C VAL A 32 2.40 0.54 -9.32
N TYR A 33 3.57 0.29 -9.89
CA TYR A 33 3.77 -0.69 -10.96
C TYR A 33 4.57 -1.89 -10.46
N PRO A 34 4.23 -3.12 -10.89
CA PRO A 34 5.12 -4.25 -10.69
C PRO A 34 6.40 -4.02 -11.50
N VAL A 35 7.55 -4.22 -10.87
CA VAL A 35 8.85 -4.19 -11.54
C VAL A 35 9.38 -5.60 -11.71
N LYS A 36 10.22 -5.80 -12.74
CA LYS A 36 10.83 -7.12 -13.00
C LYS A 36 11.96 -7.38 -12.03
N GLU A 37 12.87 -6.43 -11.88
CA GLU A 37 14.00 -6.55 -10.96
C GLU A 37 13.87 -5.57 -9.80
N ARG A 38 14.36 -5.97 -8.61
CA ARG A 38 14.27 -5.14 -7.40
C ARG A 38 14.95 -3.78 -7.55
N TRP A 39 16.05 -3.71 -8.31
CA TRP A 39 16.80 -2.46 -8.54
C TRP A 39 16.10 -1.50 -9.51
N ASP A 40 15.07 -1.95 -10.23
CA ASP A 40 14.24 -1.07 -11.06
C ASP A 40 13.21 -0.31 -10.20
N ALA A 41 12.95 -0.76 -8.96
CA ALA A 41 12.03 -0.09 -8.05
C ALA A 41 12.67 1.16 -7.43
N GLN A 42 11.99 2.30 -7.56
CA GLN A 42 12.32 3.50 -6.79
C GLN A 42 12.13 3.31 -5.28
N THR A 43 11.18 2.46 -4.89
CA THR A 43 10.89 2.12 -3.48
C THR A 43 10.42 0.68 -3.39
N CYS A 44 11.01 -0.07 -2.46
CA CYS A 44 10.61 -1.44 -2.19
C CYS A 44 9.60 -1.46 -1.03
N LEU A 45 8.46 -2.12 -1.24
CA LEU A 45 7.46 -2.37 -0.21
C LEU A 45 7.56 -3.82 0.26
N TYR A 46 7.68 -4.02 1.56
CA TYR A 46 7.77 -5.36 2.16
C TYR A 46 6.60 -5.63 3.07
N LEU A 47 6.02 -6.83 2.98
CA LEU A 47 5.04 -7.29 3.96
C LEU A 47 5.75 -7.94 5.15
N VAL A 48 5.28 -7.64 6.36
CA VAL A 48 5.86 -8.16 7.60
C VAL A 48 4.86 -8.97 8.42
N PRO A 49 5.34 -9.98 9.19
CA PRO A 49 4.45 -10.86 9.95
C PRO A 49 3.92 -10.23 11.25
N ARG A 50 4.67 -9.29 11.85
CA ARG A 50 4.28 -8.63 13.10
C ARG A 50 4.00 -7.16 12.88
N ARG A 51 2.91 -6.68 13.46
CA ARG A 51 2.45 -5.29 13.38
C ARG A 51 3.50 -4.26 13.82
N GLN A 52 4.31 -4.61 14.83
CA GLN A 52 5.31 -3.71 15.42
C GLN A 52 6.53 -3.49 14.50
N ASP A 53 6.74 -4.39 13.54
CA ASP A 53 7.89 -4.32 12.63
C ASP A 53 7.59 -3.44 11.41
N ALA A 54 6.35 -3.00 11.22
CA ALA A 54 5.92 -2.21 10.08
C ALA A 54 6.14 -0.72 10.33
N GLU A 55 6.77 -0.03 9.38
CA GLU A 55 6.83 1.43 9.40
C GLU A 55 5.49 2.07 8.94
N LEU A 56 4.66 1.34 8.19
CA LEU A 56 3.35 1.84 7.73
C LEU A 56 2.27 0.75 7.74
N LYS A 57 1.10 1.04 8.32
CA LYS A 57 -0.10 0.18 8.26
C LYS A 57 -1.10 0.75 7.25
N ILE A 58 -1.51 -0.07 6.29
CA ILE A 58 -2.45 0.30 5.23
C ILE A 58 -3.74 -0.50 5.36
N PHE A 59 -4.88 0.18 5.35
CA PHE A 59 -6.19 -0.44 5.20
C PHE A 59 -6.60 -0.44 3.73
N PHE A 60 -6.92 -1.62 3.18
CA PHE A 60 -7.52 -1.75 1.86
C PHE A 60 -9.04 -1.81 2.00
N ALA A 61 -9.71 -0.82 1.43
CA ALA A 61 -11.16 -0.78 1.37
C ALA A 61 -11.62 -0.98 -0.07
N ARG A 62 -12.63 -1.81 -0.28
CA ARG A 62 -13.32 -1.86 -1.57
C ARG A 62 -14.29 -0.68 -1.62
N ASN A 63 -14.16 0.21 -2.61
CA ASN A 63 -15.13 1.28 -2.82
C ASN A 63 -16.43 0.68 -3.39
N PRO A 64 -17.56 0.68 -2.66
CA PRO A 64 -18.81 0.09 -3.16
C PRO A 64 -19.38 0.84 -4.37
N ALA A 65 -19.05 2.13 -4.51
CA ALA A 65 -19.56 3.00 -5.57
C ALA A 65 -18.94 2.72 -6.95
N GLU A 66 -17.96 1.81 -7.05
CA GLU A 66 -17.22 1.50 -8.28
C GLU A 66 -17.50 0.10 -8.84
N THR A 67 -18.57 -0.58 -8.37
CA THR A 67 -19.01 -1.87 -8.90
C THR A 67 -19.73 -1.71 -10.24
#